data_AF-A0A537HUJ8-F1
#
_entry.id   AF-A0A537HUJ8-F1
#
_cell.length_a   1.000
_cell.length_b   1.000
_cell.length_c   1.000
_cell.angle_alpha   90.00
_cell.angle_beta   90.00
_cell.angle_gamma   90.00
#
_symmetry.space_group_name_H-M   'P 1'
#
loop_
_entity.id
_entity.type
_entity.pdbx_description
1 polymer ?
#
loop_
_entity_poly.entity_id
_entity_poly.type
_entity_poly.pdbx_seq_one_letter_code
_entity_poly.pdbx_strand_id
1 'polypeptide(L)' 'MDSLRIKGHWDELKGKLKEKYANLTDDDLKYEEGKDDQFWGRVEQKTGKAKDEIEKWFRELKPGK' A
#
# COMPACT_ATOMS: atom_id res chain seq x y z
N MET A 1 12.10 12.57 -1.82
CA MET A 1 12.34 12.07 -0.44
C MET A 1 10.97 11.80 0.17
N ASP A 2 10.40 10.62 -0.07
CA ASP A 2 8.95 10.46 0.09
C ASP A 2 8.50 9.11 0.65
N SER A 3 9.40 8.12 0.73
CA SER A 3 9.08 6.75 1.14
C SER A 3 8.86 6.59 2.65
N LEU A 4 9.30 7.56 3.47
CA LEU A 4 9.23 7.51 4.93
C LEU A 4 7.81 7.73 5.50
N ARG A 5 6.91 8.38 4.75
CA ARG A 5 5.55 8.67 5.25
C ARG A 5 4.65 7.44 5.27
N ILE A 6 4.84 6.46 4.37
CA ILE A 6 3.99 5.27 4.33
C ILE A 6 4.34 4.28 5.45
N LYS A 7 5.60 4.27 5.93
CA LYS A 7 6.03 3.34 6.98
C LYS A 7 5.21 3.43 8.27
N GLY A 8 4.70 4.62 8.62
CA GLY A 8 3.80 4.79 9.77
C GLY A 8 2.32 4.56 9.48
N HIS A 9 1.94 4.42 8.21
CA HIS A 9 0.55 4.37 7.75
C HIS A 9 0.19 3.05 7.05
N TRP A 10 1.00 1.99 7.24
CA TRP A 10 0.75 0.70 6.62
C TRP A 10 -0.65 0.16 6.92
N ASP A 11 -1.12 0.20 8.17
CA ASP A 11 -2.47 -0.29 8.51
C ASP A 11 -3.60 0.43 7.79
N GLU A 12 -3.46 1.74 7.62
CA GLU A 12 -4.43 2.53 6.88
C GLU A 12 -4.35 2.28 5.37
N LEU A 13 -3.13 2.19 4.81
CA LEU A 13 -2.92 1.84 3.42
C LEU A 13 -3.49 0.46 3.10
N LYS A 14 -3.21 -0.55 3.94
CA LYS A 14 -3.77 -1.91 3.80
C LYS A 14 -5.30 -1.87 3.82
N GLY A 15 -5.90 -1.17 4.78
CA GLY A 15 -7.36 -1.01 4.85
C GLY A 15 -7.92 -0.44 3.56
N LYS A 16 -7.35 0.66 3.06
CA LYS A 16 -7.78 1.29 1.80
C LYS A 16 -7.55 0.39 0.59
N LEU A 17 -6.44 -0.35 0.55
CA LEU A 17 -6.15 -1.30 -0.51
C LEU A 17 -7.19 -2.43 -0.54
N LYS A 18 -7.61 -2.97 0.61
CA LYS A 18 -8.71 -3.96 0.66
C LYS A 18 -10.03 -3.39 0.18
N GLU A 19 -10.35 -2.15 0.58
CA GLU A 19 -11.58 -1.47 0.14
C GLU A 19 -11.61 -1.27 -1.38
N LYS A 20 -10.46 -0.90 -1.99
CA LYS A 20 -10.36 -0.64 -3.43
C LYS A 20 -10.23 -1.91 -4.26
N TYR A 21 -9.49 -2.91 -3.76
CA TYR A 21 -9.19 -4.15 -4.46
C TYR A 21 -9.74 -5.34 -3.68
N ALA A 22 -10.93 -5.80 -4.08
CA ALA A 22 -11.59 -6.95 -3.45
C ALA A 22 -10.78 -8.26 -3.53
N ASN A 23 -9.77 -8.33 -4.40
CA ASN A 23 -8.86 -9.48 -4.54
C ASN A 23 -7.72 -9.50 -3.51
N LEU A 24 -7.53 -8.43 -2.74
CA LEU A 24 -6.50 -8.37 -1.70
C LEU A 24 -7.04 -8.89 -0.37
N THR A 25 -6.27 -9.80 0.24
CA THR A 25 -6.56 -10.32 1.58
C THR A 25 -5.64 -9.68 2.63
N ASP A 26 -5.96 -9.88 3.91
CA ASP A 26 -5.08 -9.44 5.02
C ASP A 26 -3.69 -10.08 4.95
N ASP A 27 -3.59 -11.30 4.43
CA ASP A 27 -2.31 -12.01 4.30
C ASP A 27 -1.44 -11.45 3.17
N ASP A 28 -2.07 -11.12 2.03
CA ASP A 28 -1.40 -10.45 0.90
C ASP A 28 -0.82 -9.09 1.31
N LEU A 29 -1.53 -8.42 2.21
CA LEU A 29 -1.21 -7.10 2.72
C LEU A 29 -0.40 -7.15 4.02
N LYS A 30 0.06 -8.32 4.47
CA LYS A 30 0.85 -8.43 5.68
C LYS A 30 2.22 -7.78 5.47
N TYR A 31 2.43 -6.64 6.13
CA TYR A 31 3.72 -5.97 6.18
C TYR A 31 4.58 -6.54 7.32
N GLU A 32 5.85 -6.82 7.01
CA GLU A 32 6.88 -7.18 7.98
C GLU A 32 7.99 -6.13 7.92
N GLU A 33 8.47 -5.69 9.08
CA GLU A 33 9.51 -4.67 9.15
C GLU A 33 10.77 -5.10 8.38
N GLY A 34 11.26 -4.22 7.50
CA GLY A 34 12.42 -4.49 6.65
C GLY A 34 12.11 -5.31 5.39
N LYS A 35 10.87 -5.79 5.19
CA LYS A 35 10.42 -6.48 3.98
C LYS A 35 9.55 -5.60 3.07
N ASP A 36 9.85 -4.31 3.03
CA ASP A 36 9.15 -3.33 2.19
C ASP A 36 9.03 -3.81 0.72
N ASP A 37 10.13 -4.32 0.16
CA ASP A 37 10.20 -4.75 -1.23
C ASP A 37 9.29 -5.96 -1.54
N GLN A 38 9.25 -6.93 -0.63
CA GLN A 38 8.38 -8.10 -0.78
C GLN A 38 6.91 -7.73 -0.66
N PHE A 39 6.57 -6.84 0.26
CA PHE A 39 5.20 -6.33 0.40
C PHE A 39 4.77 -5.67 -0.92
N TRP A 40 5.59 -4.76 -1.45
CA TRP A 40 5.26 -4.06 -2.70
C TRP A 40 5.15 -5.04 -3.86
N GLY A 41 6.07 -5.98 -4.02
CA GLY A 41 6.00 -6.98 -5.08
C GLY A 41 4.70 -7.79 -5.08
N ARG A 42 4.20 -8.19 -3.90
CA ARG A 42 2.90 -8.89 -3.78
C ARG A 42 1.74 -7.99 -4.18
N VAL A 43 1.73 -6.76 -3.68
CA VAL A 43 0.67 -5.78 -3.99
C VAL A 43 0.65 -5.46 -5.48
N GLU A 44 1.81 -5.23 -6.09
CA GLU A 44 1.92 -4.96 -7.53
C GLU A 44 1.42 -6.15 -8.35
N GLN A 45 1.76 -7.38 -7.98
CA GLN A 45 1.26 -8.59 -8.65
C GLN A 45 -0.26 -8.76 -8.53
N LYS A 46 -0.83 -8.49 -7.35
CA LYS A 46 -2.27 -8.68 -7.10
C LYS A 46 -3.13 -7.57 -7.68
N THR A 47 -2.64 -6.34 -7.65
CA THR A 47 -3.37 -5.16 -8.14
C THR A 47 -3.08 -4.85 -9.61
N GLY A 48 -1.98 -5.35 -10.15
CA GLY A 48 -1.47 -4.97 -11.48
C GLY A 48 -0.99 -3.52 -11.56
N LYS A 49 -0.79 -2.87 -10.41
CA LYS A 49 -0.46 -1.45 -10.30
C LYS A 49 0.92 -1.28 -9.69
N ALA A 50 1.72 -0.41 -10.27
CA ALA A 50 3.04 -0.10 -9.73
C ALA A 50 2.92 0.54 -8.35
N LYS A 51 3.93 0.32 -7.51
CA LYS A 51 4.05 0.96 -6.19
C LYS A 51 3.79 2.47 -6.25
N ASP A 52 4.37 3.17 -7.22
CA ASP A 52 4.22 4.62 -7.37
C ASP A 52 2.77 5.05 -7.61
N GLU A 53 2.02 4.32 -8.44
CA GLU A 53 0.59 4.60 -8.65
C GLU A 53 -0.21 4.44 -7.36
N ILE A 54 0.13 3.42 -6.55
CA ILE A 54 -0.53 3.15 -5.28
C ILE A 54 -0.18 4.22 -4.25
N GLU A 55 1.09 4.60 -4.15
CA GLU A 55 1.55 5.69 -3.28
C GLU A 55 0.85 7.00 -3.64
N LYS A 56 0.77 7.32 -4.94
CA LYS A 56 0.12 8.53 -5.43
C LYS A 56 -1.37 8.52 -5.10
N TRP A 57 -2.07 7.43 -5.42
CA TRP A 57 -3.48 7.29 -5.08
C TRP A 57 -3.74 7.42 -3.57
N PHE A 58 -2.89 6.81 -2.74
CA PHE A 58 -3.03 6.90 -1.28
C PHE A 58 -2.79 8.31 -0.76
N ARG A 59 -1.86 9.06 -1.36
CA ARG A 59 -1.65 10.49 -1.06
C ARG A 59 -2.86 11.33 -1.46
N GLU A 60 -3.46 11.06 -2.61
CA GLU A 60 -4.67 11.76 -3.08
C GLU A 60 -5.90 11.48 -2.20
N LEU A 61 -6.00 10.28 -1.62
CA LEU A 61 -7.06 9.93 -0.69
C LEU A 61 -7.03 10.72 0.63
N LYS A 62 -5.87 11.26 1.01
CA LYS A 62 -5.76 12.16 2.15
C LYS A 62 -5.77 13.60 1.64
N PRO A 63 -6.94 14.22 1.44
CA PRO A 63 -6.97 15.66 1.19
C PRO A 63 -6.24 16.35 2.34
N GLY A 64 -5.35 17.27 1.98
CA GLY A 64 -4.51 18.01 2.91
C GLY A 64 -5.32 18.47 4.12
N LYS A 65 -4.79 18.18 5.31
CA LYS A 65 -5.14 18.92 6.50
C LYS A 65 -4.55 20.33 6.39
#